data_AF-A0A7G3G5D1-F1
#
_entry.id   AF-A0A7G3G5D1-F1
#
_cell.length_a   1.000
_cell.length_b   1.000
_cell.length_c   1.000
_cell.angle_alpha   90.00
_cell.angle_beta   90.00
_cell.angle_gamma   90.00
#
_symmetry.space_group_name_H-M   'P 1'
#
loop_
_entity.id
_entity.type
_entity.pdbx_description
1 polymer ?
#
loop_
_entity_poly.entity_id
_entity_poly.type
_entity_poly.pdbx_seq_one_letter_code
_entity_poly.pdbx_strand_id
1 'polypeptide(L)'
;MSLLTESSSEVVKQKREALTTLLADTLAIQDHAALNAAMTQAPSLDAYLELWALLRNTVENAPKNAEHYAIPFAIPVILVAGFKGTTELAGQLSDVDAVLALLKQHEVISPDADVWLSAKLVHAETLASVNPSQLSQWRDQLQYASGGLPLDLNTSPMPLKDEAVFLRYLVGVAMQKKDAAPAIKLGGNLGAWGMQLANLIGEQLKTNGVTLFPIPRTPMPWLTAGEAGRETQLETRLQLMTSNALRSIRSKGRTPVICIAAHENAEIRMTFSTLEDKERWEGFVWPLSAWDHVEKIHQYAVELFRECMVTDLRIIENVQPNMDESDQLPFFVTAHIPAVVQH
;
A
#
# COMPACT_ATOMS: atom_id res chain seq x y z
N MET A 1 18.95 19.60 0.91
CA MET A 1 19.96 19.80 1.98
C MET A 1 19.79 21.09 2.76
N SER A 2 19.88 22.28 2.15
CA SER A 2 19.78 23.57 2.87
C SER A 2 18.51 23.74 3.74
N LEU A 3 17.39 23.11 3.35
CA LEU A 3 16.15 23.05 4.16
C LEU A 3 16.31 22.17 5.41
N LEU A 4 16.92 20.99 5.29
CA LEU A 4 17.00 19.99 6.36
C LEU A 4 18.02 20.35 7.45
N THR A 5 19.04 21.11 7.08
CA THR A 5 20.12 21.51 8.01
C THR A 5 19.86 22.86 8.66
N GLU A 6 18.73 23.50 8.40
CA GLU A 6 18.38 24.81 8.94
C GLU A 6 17.80 24.69 10.35
N SER A 7 18.24 25.56 11.26
CA SER A 7 17.79 25.56 12.67
C SER A 7 16.74 26.64 12.94
N SER A 8 16.71 27.70 12.14
CA SER A 8 15.71 28.77 12.25
C SER A 8 14.37 28.31 11.67
N SER A 9 13.34 28.22 12.51
CA SER A 9 11.99 27.80 12.11
C SER A 9 11.37 28.67 11.01
N GLU A 10 11.63 29.99 11.06
CA GLU A 10 11.16 30.93 10.06
C GLU A 10 11.83 30.69 8.70
N VAL A 11 13.15 30.44 8.70
CA VAL A 11 13.91 30.17 7.46
C VAL A 11 13.55 28.79 6.90
N VAL A 12 13.31 27.78 7.74
CA VAL A 12 12.77 26.48 7.32
C VAL A 12 11.44 26.65 6.59
N LYS A 13 10.51 27.44 7.15
CA LYS A 13 9.22 27.71 6.54
C LYS A 13 9.37 28.38 5.17
N GLN A 14 10.19 29.42 5.07
CA GLN A 14 10.47 30.12 3.80
C GLN A 14 11.08 29.19 2.75
N LYS A 15 12.08 28.37 3.13
CA LYS A 15 12.72 27.40 2.23
C LYS A 15 11.72 26.34 1.76
N ARG A 16 10.81 25.89 2.63
CA ARG A 16 9.75 24.93 2.29
C ARG A 16 8.74 25.53 1.32
N GLU A 17 8.32 26.78 1.54
CA GLU A 17 7.44 27.50 0.62
C GLU A 17 8.10 27.70 -0.76
N ALA A 18 9.40 28.04 -0.80
CA ALA A 18 10.15 28.15 -2.05
C ALA A 18 10.22 26.81 -2.79
N LEU A 19 10.50 25.70 -2.09
CA LEU A 19 10.52 24.36 -2.70
C LEU A 19 9.13 23.94 -3.20
N THR A 20 8.07 24.24 -2.43
CA THR A 20 6.68 24.00 -2.85
C THR A 20 6.33 24.77 -4.13
N THR A 21 6.81 26.01 -4.25
CA THR A 21 6.61 26.84 -5.45
C THR A 21 7.31 26.21 -6.67
N LEU A 22 8.57 25.80 -6.51
CA LEU A 22 9.32 25.12 -7.59
C LEU A 22 8.65 23.82 -8.04
N LEU A 23 8.11 23.04 -7.10
CA LEU A 23 7.35 21.83 -7.43
C LEU A 23 6.07 22.17 -8.20
N ALA A 24 5.32 23.19 -7.77
CA ALA A 24 4.13 23.64 -8.46
C ALA A 24 4.44 24.12 -9.89
N ASP A 25 5.52 24.88 -10.09
CA ASP A 25 5.97 25.33 -11.41
C ASP A 25 6.35 24.15 -12.32
N THR A 26 7.07 23.16 -11.77
CA THR A 26 7.47 21.94 -12.50
C THR A 26 6.25 21.10 -12.90
N LEU A 27 5.27 20.97 -12.00
CA LEU A 27 3.99 20.29 -12.28
C LEU A 27 3.20 21.02 -13.38
N ALA A 28 3.17 22.35 -13.35
CA ALA A 28 2.43 23.18 -14.31
C ALA A 28 2.96 23.03 -15.75
N ILE A 29 4.27 22.89 -15.92
CA ILE A 29 4.89 22.62 -17.23
C ILE A 29 4.92 21.12 -17.60
N GLN A 30 4.36 20.25 -16.74
CA GLN A 30 4.29 18.79 -16.93
C GLN A 30 5.66 18.12 -17.12
N ASP A 31 6.71 18.64 -16.48
CA ASP A 31 8.06 18.07 -16.58
C ASP A 31 8.24 16.89 -15.62
N HIS A 32 7.67 15.75 -15.99
CA HIS A 32 7.76 14.50 -15.24
C HIS A 32 9.21 14.00 -15.12
N ALA A 33 10.02 14.24 -16.14
CA ALA A 33 11.41 13.79 -16.17
C ALA A 33 12.24 14.53 -15.12
N ALA A 34 12.05 15.86 -15.00
CA ALA A 34 12.70 16.65 -13.96
C ALA A 34 12.26 16.22 -12.55
N LEU A 35 10.96 15.98 -12.32
CA LEU A 35 10.47 15.48 -11.03
C LEU A 35 11.11 14.13 -10.67
N ASN A 36 11.12 13.18 -11.60
CA ASN A 36 11.70 11.86 -11.36
C ASN A 36 13.23 11.94 -11.12
N ALA A 37 13.93 12.80 -11.87
CA ALA A 37 15.34 13.05 -11.67
C ALA A 37 15.61 13.65 -10.28
N ALA A 38 14.81 14.63 -9.84
CA ALA A 38 14.93 15.23 -8.52
C ALA A 38 14.71 14.20 -7.39
N MET A 39 13.72 13.31 -7.54
CA MET A 39 13.47 12.23 -6.58
C MET A 39 14.62 11.22 -6.55
N THR A 40 15.11 10.79 -7.71
CA THR A 40 16.17 9.76 -7.82
C THR A 40 17.54 10.28 -7.37
N GLN A 41 17.79 11.59 -7.55
CA GLN A 41 19.04 12.24 -7.15
C GLN A 41 18.96 12.87 -5.75
N ALA A 42 17.95 12.53 -4.96
CA ALA A 42 17.85 13.01 -3.60
C ALA A 42 19.13 12.63 -2.81
N PRO A 43 19.79 13.59 -2.15
CA PRO A 43 21.12 13.37 -1.55
C PRO A 43 21.10 12.54 -0.26
N SER A 44 19.92 12.26 0.29
CA SER A 44 19.71 11.41 1.46
C SER A 44 18.26 10.93 1.49
N LEU A 45 17.97 9.90 2.31
CA LEU A 45 16.61 9.43 2.55
C LEU A 45 15.72 10.56 3.10
N ASP A 46 16.20 11.34 4.07
CA ASP A 46 15.44 12.48 4.62
C ASP A 46 15.10 13.52 3.56
N ALA A 47 16.00 13.77 2.60
CA ALA A 47 15.75 14.69 1.49
C ALA A 47 14.71 14.13 0.52
N TYR A 48 14.77 12.82 0.24
CA TYR A 48 13.76 12.14 -0.55
C TYR A 48 12.38 12.23 0.12
N LEU A 49 12.30 11.93 1.43
CA LEU A 49 11.05 11.94 2.19
C LEU A 49 10.43 13.34 2.25
N GLU A 50 11.22 14.37 2.56
CA GLU A 50 10.71 15.76 2.58
C GLU A 50 10.25 16.19 1.18
N LEU A 51 11.02 15.89 0.13
CA LEU A 51 10.67 16.25 -1.25
C LEU A 51 9.37 15.60 -1.70
N TRP A 52 9.21 14.30 -1.44
CA TRP A 52 7.99 13.58 -1.79
C TRP A 52 6.78 14.04 -0.96
N ALA A 53 6.96 14.30 0.34
CA ALA A 53 5.88 14.81 1.18
C ALA A 53 5.35 16.15 0.64
N LEU A 54 6.25 17.05 0.21
CA LEU A 54 5.88 18.31 -0.43
C LEU A 54 5.25 18.11 -1.81
N LEU A 55 5.79 17.21 -2.64
CA LEU A 55 5.22 16.88 -3.94
C LEU A 55 3.80 16.34 -3.80
N ARG A 56 3.61 15.36 -2.93
CA ARG A 56 2.30 14.78 -2.60
C ARG A 56 1.33 15.86 -2.13
N ASN A 57 1.74 16.68 -1.16
CA ASN A 57 0.91 17.77 -0.68
C ASN A 57 0.54 18.76 -1.79
N THR A 58 1.46 19.05 -2.71
CA THR A 58 1.25 19.96 -3.84
C THR A 58 0.31 19.38 -4.90
N VAL A 59 0.25 18.05 -5.03
CA VAL A 59 -0.57 17.34 -6.03
C VAL A 59 -1.97 17.00 -5.49
N GLU A 60 -2.05 16.52 -4.25
CA GLU A 60 -3.28 15.98 -3.68
C GLU A 60 -4.19 17.04 -3.04
N ASN A 61 -3.66 18.25 -2.80
CA ASN A 61 -4.46 19.38 -2.30
C ASN A 61 -4.77 20.38 -3.42
N ALA A 62 -5.88 21.08 -3.26
CA ALA A 62 -6.27 22.13 -4.20
C ALA A 62 -5.30 23.33 -4.16
N PRO A 63 -5.06 23.98 -5.31
CA PRO A 63 -4.48 25.31 -5.33
C PRO A 63 -5.33 26.29 -4.52
N LYS A 64 -4.70 27.23 -3.80
CA LYS A 64 -5.39 28.17 -2.89
C LYS A 64 -6.55 28.96 -3.53
N ASN A 65 -6.49 29.19 -4.84
CA ASN A 65 -7.45 30.01 -5.58
C ASN A 65 -8.37 29.18 -6.49
N ALA A 66 -8.39 27.85 -6.37
CA ALA A 66 -9.25 27.00 -7.17
C ALA A 66 -10.71 27.08 -6.67
N GLU A 67 -11.62 27.57 -7.51
CA GLU A 67 -13.07 27.62 -7.22
C GLU A 67 -13.73 26.23 -7.34
N HIS A 68 -13.17 25.37 -8.18
CA HIS A 68 -13.53 23.97 -8.32
C HIS A 68 -12.28 23.16 -8.65
N TYR A 69 -12.26 21.89 -8.23
CA TYR A 69 -11.17 20.96 -8.53
C TYR A 69 -11.65 19.53 -8.44
N ALA A 70 -10.99 18.64 -9.17
CA ALA A 70 -11.22 17.21 -9.06
C ALA A 70 -10.38 16.59 -7.93
N ILE A 71 -10.92 15.57 -7.28
CA ILE A 71 -10.25 14.76 -6.27
C ILE A 71 -10.16 13.33 -6.82
N PRO A 72 -9.08 12.97 -7.55
CA PRO A 72 -8.78 11.58 -7.83
C PRO A 72 -8.50 10.84 -6.51
N PHE A 73 -9.20 9.73 -6.27
CA PHE A 73 -9.07 8.95 -5.06
C PHE A 73 -9.02 7.46 -5.37
N ALA A 74 -8.52 6.70 -4.41
CA ALA A 74 -8.56 5.25 -4.44
C ALA A 74 -8.97 4.69 -3.08
N ILE A 75 -9.74 3.61 -3.10
CA ILE A 75 -10.08 2.79 -1.95
C ILE A 75 -9.29 1.49 -2.08
N PRO A 76 -8.23 1.28 -1.28
CA PRO A 76 -7.55 0.00 -1.21
C PRO A 76 -8.51 -1.10 -0.74
N VAL A 77 -8.49 -2.25 -1.40
CA VAL A 77 -9.25 -3.44 -1.04
C VAL A 77 -8.28 -4.61 -0.98
N ILE A 78 -8.03 -5.11 0.23
CA ILE A 78 -7.27 -6.35 0.41
C ILE A 78 -8.23 -7.51 0.26
N LEU A 79 -7.93 -8.44 -0.64
CA LEU A 79 -8.74 -9.62 -0.92
C LEU A 79 -7.98 -10.84 -0.43
N VAL A 80 -8.41 -11.43 0.68
CA VAL A 80 -7.87 -12.71 1.16
C VAL A 80 -8.73 -13.83 0.58
N ALA A 81 -8.13 -14.68 -0.23
CA ALA A 81 -8.85 -15.70 -0.98
C ALA A 81 -8.23 -17.08 -0.79
N GLY A 82 -9.08 -18.11 -0.65
CA GLY A 82 -8.68 -19.51 -0.53
C GLY A 82 -9.46 -20.39 -1.50
N PHE A 83 -8.78 -21.34 -2.14
CA PHE A 83 -9.37 -22.27 -3.09
C PHE A 83 -8.54 -23.55 -3.17
N LYS A 84 -9.17 -24.72 -3.25
CA LYS A 84 -8.41 -25.97 -3.46
C LYS A 84 -8.03 -26.13 -4.93
N GLY A 85 -6.75 -25.93 -5.25
CA GLY A 85 -6.23 -25.99 -6.62
C GLY A 85 -6.05 -24.59 -7.22
N THR A 86 -6.37 -24.43 -8.50
CA THR A 86 -6.19 -23.17 -9.25
C THR A 86 -7.49 -22.65 -9.82
N THR A 87 -7.72 -21.35 -9.70
CA THR A 87 -8.86 -20.63 -10.31
C THR A 87 -8.49 -19.17 -10.55
N GLU A 88 -9.44 -18.35 -11.00
CA GLU A 88 -9.26 -16.92 -11.20
C GLU A 88 -10.43 -16.15 -10.59
N LEU A 89 -10.12 -15.05 -9.90
CA LEU A 89 -11.12 -14.09 -9.43
C LEU A 89 -11.33 -12.99 -10.48
N ALA A 90 -12.57 -12.52 -10.61
CA ALA A 90 -12.91 -11.43 -11.52
C ALA A 90 -12.17 -10.14 -11.15
N GLY A 91 -11.57 -9.47 -12.14
CA GLY A 91 -10.87 -8.19 -11.97
C GLY A 91 -11.79 -6.96 -12.01
N GLN A 92 -13.11 -7.13 -11.89
CA GLN A 92 -14.08 -6.05 -11.91
C GLN A 92 -15.35 -6.42 -11.13
N LEU A 93 -16.03 -5.38 -10.64
CA LEU A 93 -17.35 -5.45 -10.02
C LEU A 93 -18.45 -5.45 -11.09
N SER A 94 -19.52 -6.19 -10.83
CA SER A 94 -20.67 -6.29 -11.74
C SER A 94 -21.68 -5.15 -11.58
N ASP A 95 -21.73 -4.53 -10.41
CA ASP A 95 -22.63 -3.44 -10.05
C ASP A 95 -21.88 -2.39 -9.21
N VAL A 96 -21.19 -1.47 -9.89
CA VAL A 96 -20.48 -0.36 -9.24
C VAL A 96 -21.44 0.71 -8.71
N ASP A 97 -22.64 0.81 -9.27
CA ASP A 97 -23.65 1.78 -8.84
C ASP A 97 -24.16 1.45 -7.43
N ALA A 98 -24.32 0.16 -7.09
CA ALA A 98 -24.61 -0.27 -5.73
C ALA A 98 -23.50 0.12 -4.74
N VAL A 99 -22.22 0.05 -5.16
CA VAL A 99 -21.10 0.50 -4.33
C VAL A 99 -21.17 2.01 -4.11
N LEU A 100 -21.42 2.77 -5.17
CA LEU A 100 -21.53 4.22 -5.07
C LEU A 100 -22.71 4.64 -4.19
N ALA A 101 -23.86 3.99 -4.34
CA ALA A 101 -25.04 4.22 -3.52
C ALA A 101 -24.77 3.95 -2.03
N LEU A 102 -24.06 2.87 -1.71
CA LEU A 102 -23.64 2.55 -0.34
C LEU A 102 -22.74 3.66 0.24
N LEU A 103 -21.73 4.10 -0.52
CA LEU A 103 -20.81 5.15 -0.05
C LEU A 103 -21.53 6.49 0.16
N LYS A 104 -22.54 6.80 -0.66
CA LYS A 104 -23.40 7.98 -0.49
C LYS A 104 -24.34 7.85 0.73
N GLN A 105 -24.95 6.69 0.92
CA GLN A 105 -25.84 6.42 2.05
C GLN A 105 -25.15 6.62 3.41
N HIS A 106 -23.87 6.27 3.49
CA HIS A 106 -23.06 6.44 4.70
C HIS A 106 -22.24 7.73 4.72
N GLU A 107 -22.55 8.67 3.81
CA GLU A 107 -21.90 9.98 3.69
C GLU A 107 -20.37 9.92 3.58
N VAL A 108 -19.82 8.81 3.07
CA VAL A 108 -18.41 8.74 2.68
C VAL A 108 -18.21 9.63 1.46
N ILE A 109 -19.17 9.57 0.55
CA ILE A 109 -19.35 10.50 -0.56
C ILE A 109 -20.61 11.32 -0.26
N SER A 110 -20.58 12.63 -0.51
CA SER A 110 -21.76 13.47 -0.32
C SER A 110 -22.90 13.01 -1.27
N PRO A 111 -24.18 12.96 -0.82
CA PRO A 111 -25.30 12.48 -1.63
C PRO A 111 -25.39 13.18 -3.00
N ASP A 112 -25.16 14.49 -3.02
CA ASP A 112 -25.25 15.34 -4.21
C ASP A 112 -23.90 15.56 -4.91
N ALA A 113 -22.83 14.85 -4.49
CA ALA A 113 -21.54 14.96 -5.15
C ALA A 113 -21.60 14.47 -6.60
N ASP A 114 -20.99 15.24 -7.50
CA ASP A 114 -20.59 14.80 -8.83
C ASP A 114 -19.36 13.90 -8.68
N VAL A 115 -19.55 12.62 -8.97
CA VAL A 115 -18.57 11.57 -8.67
C VAL A 115 -18.68 10.47 -9.70
N TRP A 116 -17.54 9.90 -10.04
CA TRP A 116 -17.41 8.71 -10.85
C TRP A 116 -16.55 7.69 -10.13
N LEU A 117 -16.95 6.43 -10.21
CA LEU A 117 -16.25 5.28 -9.63
C LEU A 117 -16.10 4.22 -10.72
N SER A 118 -14.89 3.69 -10.89
CA SER A 118 -14.65 2.60 -11.82
C SER A 118 -15.17 1.27 -11.29
N ALA A 119 -15.82 0.49 -12.14
CA ALA A 119 -16.14 -0.91 -11.84
C ALA A 119 -14.89 -1.81 -11.82
N LYS A 120 -13.78 -1.37 -12.44
CA LYS A 120 -12.57 -2.18 -12.55
C LYS A 120 -11.79 -2.15 -11.24
N LEU A 121 -11.35 -3.34 -10.79
CA LEU A 121 -10.48 -3.49 -9.64
C LEU A 121 -9.04 -3.31 -10.12
N VAL A 122 -8.49 -2.13 -9.85
CA VAL A 122 -7.23 -1.67 -10.42
C VAL A 122 -6.04 -2.32 -9.72
N HIS A 123 -5.04 -2.75 -10.49
CA HIS A 123 -3.78 -3.29 -9.95
C HIS A 123 -2.87 -2.17 -9.42
N ALA A 124 -2.00 -2.50 -8.44
CA ALA A 124 -1.05 -1.54 -7.88
C ALA A 124 -0.13 -0.92 -8.95
N GLU A 125 0.26 -1.68 -9.97
CA GLU A 125 1.08 -1.18 -11.08
C GLU A 125 0.35 -0.12 -11.91
N THR A 126 -0.95 -0.31 -12.17
CA THR A 126 -1.75 0.69 -12.89
C THR A 126 -1.88 1.97 -12.05
N LEU A 127 -2.11 1.84 -10.74
CA LEU A 127 -2.14 2.99 -9.83
C LEU A 127 -0.80 3.75 -9.83
N ALA A 128 0.32 3.01 -9.77
CA ALA A 128 1.68 3.55 -9.78
C ALA A 128 2.12 4.13 -11.13
N SER A 129 1.48 3.73 -12.24
CA SER A 129 1.75 4.26 -13.56
C SER A 129 1.27 5.70 -13.75
N VAL A 130 0.32 6.15 -12.91
CA VAL A 130 -0.16 7.53 -12.91
C VAL A 130 0.83 8.40 -12.15
N ASN A 131 1.46 9.31 -12.87
CA ASN A 131 2.50 10.16 -12.29
C ASN A 131 1.91 11.42 -11.60
N PRO A 132 2.71 12.10 -10.75
CA PRO A 132 2.28 13.30 -10.04
C PRO A 132 1.72 14.43 -10.91
N SER A 133 2.30 14.71 -12.09
CA SER A 133 1.79 15.81 -12.94
C SER A 133 0.55 15.44 -13.74
N GLN A 134 0.30 14.15 -14.01
CA GLN A 134 -1.00 13.68 -14.51
C GLN A 134 -2.10 13.90 -13.47
N LEU A 135 -1.83 13.59 -12.19
CA LEU A 135 -2.77 13.83 -11.11
C LEU A 135 -3.07 15.32 -10.93
N SER A 136 -2.06 16.19 -10.96
CA SER A 136 -2.29 17.64 -10.90
C SER A 136 -3.09 18.14 -12.10
N GLN A 137 -2.82 17.59 -13.30
CA GLN A 137 -3.60 17.91 -14.49
C GLN A 137 -5.07 17.54 -14.32
N TRP A 138 -5.37 16.34 -13.82
CA TRP A 138 -6.76 15.91 -13.59
C TRP A 138 -7.45 16.79 -12.56
N ARG A 139 -6.78 17.06 -11.43
CA ARG A 139 -7.27 17.96 -10.38
C ARG A 139 -7.67 19.32 -10.94
N ASP A 140 -6.83 19.90 -11.79
CA ASP A 140 -6.98 21.28 -12.25
C ASP A 140 -7.87 21.42 -13.51
N GLN A 141 -7.96 20.39 -14.35
CA GLN A 141 -8.61 20.49 -15.67
C GLN A 141 -9.95 19.77 -15.76
N LEU A 142 -10.20 18.72 -14.96
CA LEU A 142 -11.49 18.03 -15.01
C LEU A 142 -12.62 18.97 -14.56
N GLN A 143 -13.66 19.06 -15.37
CA GLN A 143 -14.81 19.93 -15.13
C GLN A 143 -16.00 19.19 -14.50
N TYR A 144 -16.10 17.89 -14.75
CA TYR A 144 -17.16 17.01 -14.27
C TYR A 144 -16.60 15.61 -14.07
N ALA A 145 -17.12 14.87 -13.09
CA ALA A 145 -16.68 13.51 -12.81
C ALA A 145 -17.27 12.50 -13.79
N SER A 146 -18.43 12.78 -14.39
CA SER A 146 -19.15 11.84 -15.26
C SER A 146 -18.37 11.32 -16.48
N GLY A 147 -17.32 12.03 -16.92
CA GLY A 147 -16.40 11.58 -17.98
C GLY A 147 -15.37 10.55 -17.51
N GLY A 148 -15.30 10.30 -16.20
CA GLY A 148 -14.30 9.46 -15.56
C GLY A 148 -12.89 10.05 -15.58
N LEU A 149 -11.92 9.23 -15.22
CA LEU A 149 -10.50 9.57 -15.34
C LEU A 149 -10.03 9.33 -16.77
N PRO A 150 -9.21 10.22 -17.38
CA PRO A 150 -8.64 10.03 -18.71
C PRO A 150 -7.45 9.05 -18.65
N LEU A 151 -7.75 7.83 -18.20
CA LEU A 151 -6.82 6.72 -18.03
C LEU A 151 -7.50 5.44 -18.51
N ASP A 152 -6.80 4.65 -19.32
CA ASP A 152 -7.28 3.31 -19.66
C ASP A 152 -7.03 2.36 -18.48
N LEU A 153 -8.10 2.07 -17.76
CA LEU A 153 -8.07 1.12 -16.66
C LEU A 153 -8.18 -0.29 -17.24
N ASN A 154 -7.11 -1.08 -17.20
CA ASN A 154 -7.18 -2.48 -17.61
C ASN A 154 -7.75 -3.36 -16.48
N THR A 155 -8.57 -4.35 -16.84
CA THR A 155 -8.95 -5.41 -15.90
C THR A 155 -7.74 -6.32 -15.69
N SER A 156 -7.23 -6.37 -14.46
CA SER A 156 -6.10 -7.23 -14.11
C SER A 156 -6.61 -8.56 -13.55
N PRO A 157 -6.34 -9.71 -14.19
CA PRO A 157 -6.74 -11.01 -13.67
C PRO A 157 -6.13 -11.27 -12.29
N MET A 158 -6.83 -12.06 -11.48
CA MET A 158 -6.41 -12.45 -10.13
C MET A 158 -6.27 -13.98 -10.07
N PRO A 159 -5.16 -14.54 -10.57
CA PRO A 159 -4.94 -15.98 -10.52
C PRO A 159 -4.76 -16.40 -9.07
N LEU A 160 -5.60 -17.34 -8.62
CA LEU A 160 -5.63 -17.87 -7.27
C LEU A 160 -5.14 -19.32 -7.29
N LYS A 161 -4.12 -19.61 -6.50
CA LYS A 161 -3.66 -20.97 -6.21
C LYS A 161 -3.62 -21.16 -4.71
N ASP A 162 -4.35 -22.15 -4.21
CA ASP A 162 -4.43 -22.54 -2.79
C ASP A 162 -4.92 -21.42 -1.87
N GLU A 163 -4.09 -20.40 -1.63
CA GLU A 163 -4.43 -19.21 -0.87
C GLU A 163 -3.62 -18.01 -1.37
N ALA A 164 -4.24 -16.83 -1.42
CA ALA A 164 -3.57 -15.61 -1.84
C ALA A 164 -4.16 -14.37 -1.18
N VAL A 165 -3.33 -13.34 -1.07
CA VAL A 165 -3.73 -11.99 -0.65
C VAL A 165 -3.49 -11.03 -1.81
N PHE A 166 -4.57 -10.56 -2.43
CA PHE A 166 -4.49 -9.55 -3.48
C PHE A 166 -4.71 -8.16 -2.92
N LEU A 167 -4.03 -7.18 -3.49
CA LEU A 167 -4.33 -5.77 -3.34
C LEU A 167 -4.93 -5.26 -4.64
N ARG A 168 -6.13 -4.68 -4.54
CA ARG A 168 -6.80 -4.00 -5.65
C ARG A 168 -7.33 -2.66 -5.17
N TYR A 169 -7.58 -1.76 -6.12
CA TYR A 169 -8.10 -0.43 -5.81
C TYR A 169 -9.41 -0.20 -6.55
N LEU A 170 -10.42 0.26 -5.80
CA LEU A 170 -11.55 0.95 -6.41
C LEU A 170 -11.14 2.41 -6.59
N VAL A 171 -11.03 2.86 -7.84
CA VAL A 171 -10.57 4.21 -8.16
C VAL A 171 -11.73 5.07 -8.64
N GLY A 172 -11.69 6.35 -8.30
CA GLY A 172 -12.71 7.29 -8.70
C GLY A 172 -12.22 8.73 -8.71
N VAL A 173 -13.12 9.61 -9.09
CA VAL A 173 -12.91 11.06 -9.04
C VAL A 173 -14.18 11.73 -8.52
N ALA A 174 -14.03 12.65 -7.57
CA ALA A 174 -15.12 13.48 -7.06
C ALA A 174 -14.83 14.95 -7.34
N MET A 175 -15.84 15.74 -7.71
CA MET A 175 -15.69 17.18 -7.91
C MET A 175 -15.93 17.93 -6.60
N GLN A 176 -14.95 18.73 -6.19
CA GLN A 176 -15.05 19.61 -5.04
C GLN A 176 -15.28 21.04 -5.49
N LYS A 177 -16.21 21.73 -4.82
CA LYS A 177 -16.37 23.18 -4.91
C LYS A 177 -15.68 23.83 -3.73
N LYS A 178 -15.03 24.97 -3.96
CA LYS A 178 -14.41 25.76 -2.90
C LYS A 178 -15.43 26.12 -1.83
N ASP A 179 -15.01 26.04 -0.56
CA ASP A 179 -15.79 26.35 0.63
C ASP A 179 -17.06 25.50 0.85
N ALA A 180 -17.36 24.53 -0.03
CA ALA A 180 -18.43 23.57 0.16
C ALA A 180 -18.00 22.44 1.12
N ALA A 181 -18.98 21.72 1.66
CA ALA A 181 -18.71 20.48 2.39
C ALA A 181 -17.91 19.50 1.50
N PRO A 182 -17.05 18.64 2.09
CA PRO A 182 -16.27 17.68 1.31
C PRO A 182 -17.15 16.78 0.45
N ALA A 183 -16.88 16.74 -0.86
CA ALA A 183 -17.56 15.85 -1.80
C ALA A 183 -17.27 14.38 -1.50
N ILE A 184 -16.08 14.10 -0.95
CA ILE A 184 -15.67 12.80 -0.43
C ILE A 184 -14.85 13.00 0.87
N LYS A 185 -15.08 12.14 1.85
CA LYS A 185 -14.27 12.05 3.07
C LYS A 185 -13.08 11.15 2.81
N LEU A 186 -11.89 11.75 2.76
CA LEU A 186 -10.63 11.03 2.63
C LEU A 186 -10.08 10.68 4.02
N GLY A 187 -9.69 9.43 4.22
CA GLY A 187 -9.25 8.89 5.50
C GLY A 187 -10.40 8.66 6.49
N GLY A 188 -10.07 8.65 7.78
CA GLY A 188 -11.03 8.47 8.88
C GLY A 188 -11.27 7.01 9.25
N ASN A 189 -12.42 6.74 9.89
CA ASN A 189 -12.80 5.40 10.33
C ASN A 189 -13.74 4.75 9.31
N LEU A 190 -13.49 3.46 9.01
CA LEU A 190 -14.36 2.63 8.16
C LEU A 190 -15.81 2.50 8.68
N GLY A 191 -16.04 2.71 9.99
CA GLY A 191 -17.36 2.75 10.60
C GLY A 191 -18.27 1.58 10.20
N ALA A 192 -19.57 1.85 10.03
CA ALA A 192 -20.57 0.85 9.66
C ALA A 192 -20.56 0.46 8.17
N TRP A 193 -20.01 1.31 7.29
CA TRP A 193 -20.02 1.08 5.84
C TRP A 193 -18.96 0.07 5.40
N GLY A 194 -17.84 -0.05 6.13
CA GLY A 194 -16.74 -0.96 5.78
C GLY A 194 -17.17 -2.42 5.64
N MET A 195 -17.95 -2.94 6.60
CA MET A 195 -18.46 -4.32 6.55
C MET A 195 -19.49 -4.51 5.43
N GLN A 196 -20.35 -3.51 5.19
CA GLN A 196 -21.34 -3.57 4.11
C GLN A 196 -20.65 -3.56 2.74
N LEU A 197 -19.59 -2.77 2.59
CA LEU A 197 -18.80 -2.76 1.36
C LEU A 197 -18.05 -4.08 1.17
N ALA A 198 -17.47 -4.64 2.23
CA ALA A 198 -16.82 -5.95 2.18
C ALA A 198 -17.78 -7.03 1.68
N ASN A 199 -19.00 -7.08 2.22
CA ASN A 199 -20.03 -8.03 1.81
C ASN A 199 -20.46 -7.82 0.35
N LEU A 200 -20.67 -6.55 -0.05
CA LEU A 200 -21.07 -6.21 -1.42
C LEU A 200 -20.01 -6.63 -2.43
N ILE A 201 -18.73 -6.35 -2.16
CA ILE A 201 -17.61 -6.80 -3.00
C ILE A 201 -17.55 -8.34 -3.03
N GLY A 202 -17.71 -8.98 -1.87
CA GLY A 202 -17.67 -10.44 -1.76
C GLY A 202 -18.74 -11.15 -2.59
N GLU A 203 -19.97 -10.64 -2.59
CA GLU A 203 -21.06 -11.19 -3.40
C GLU A 203 -20.85 -10.94 -4.90
N GLN A 204 -20.35 -9.77 -5.29
CA GLN A 204 -20.09 -9.47 -6.70
C GLN A 204 -18.89 -10.24 -7.28
N LEU A 205 -17.91 -10.58 -6.46
CA LEU A 205 -16.73 -11.37 -6.84
C LEU A 205 -16.87 -12.87 -6.53
N LYS A 206 -18.09 -13.33 -6.26
CA LYS A 206 -18.34 -14.71 -5.87
C LYS A 206 -17.94 -15.69 -6.96
N THR A 207 -16.94 -16.52 -6.65
CA THR A 207 -16.45 -17.59 -7.53
C THR A 207 -16.70 -18.94 -6.86
N ASN A 208 -17.21 -19.92 -7.61
CA ASN A 208 -17.54 -21.25 -7.07
C ASN A 208 -16.35 -21.92 -6.39
N GLY A 209 -16.55 -22.34 -5.14
CA GLY A 209 -15.55 -23.03 -4.33
C GLY A 209 -14.48 -22.12 -3.73
N VAL A 210 -14.49 -20.81 -4.01
CA VAL A 210 -13.58 -19.84 -3.41
C VAL A 210 -14.16 -19.29 -2.12
N THR A 211 -13.36 -19.28 -1.05
CA THR A 211 -13.62 -18.46 0.14
C THR A 211 -12.95 -17.11 -0.07
N LEU A 212 -13.71 -16.02 -0.02
CA LEU A 212 -13.19 -14.67 -0.25
C LEU A 212 -13.56 -13.76 0.92
N PHE A 213 -12.56 -13.07 1.47
CA PHE A 213 -12.71 -12.09 2.53
C PHE A 213 -12.15 -10.74 2.07
N PRO A 214 -13.02 -9.84 1.55
CA PRO A 214 -12.62 -8.48 1.21
C PRO A 214 -12.44 -7.62 2.47
N ILE A 215 -11.37 -6.84 2.50
CA ILE A 215 -11.02 -5.90 3.58
C ILE A 215 -10.83 -4.53 2.94
N PRO A 216 -11.92 -3.77 2.70
CA PRO A 216 -11.81 -2.42 2.19
C PRO A 216 -11.15 -1.50 3.22
N ARG A 217 -10.39 -0.53 2.74
CA ARG A 217 -9.82 0.57 3.51
C ARG A 217 -10.63 1.84 3.28
N THR A 218 -10.33 2.91 4.00
CA THR A 218 -10.97 4.21 3.72
C THR A 218 -10.54 4.75 2.36
N PRO A 219 -11.35 5.59 1.70
CA PRO A 219 -10.89 6.34 0.54
C PRO A 219 -9.66 7.18 0.92
N MET A 220 -8.69 7.24 0.04
CA MET A 220 -7.46 8.00 0.22
C MET A 220 -7.14 8.77 -1.05
N PRO A 221 -6.39 9.89 -0.94
CA PRO A 221 -5.73 10.49 -2.09
C PRO A 221 -4.91 9.46 -2.88
N TRP A 222 -4.78 9.65 -4.20
CA TRP A 222 -4.23 8.65 -5.12
C TRP A 222 -2.84 8.11 -4.73
N LEU A 223 -1.87 8.98 -4.45
CA LEU A 223 -0.50 8.57 -4.12
C LEU A 223 -0.47 7.93 -2.73
N THR A 224 -1.19 8.52 -1.78
CA THR A 224 -1.32 7.97 -0.42
C THR A 224 -1.92 6.56 -0.41
N ALA A 225 -2.93 6.31 -1.24
CA ALA A 225 -3.59 5.01 -1.34
C ALA A 225 -2.62 3.91 -1.76
N GLY A 226 -1.70 4.20 -2.69
CA GLY A 226 -0.73 3.23 -3.19
C GLY A 226 0.21 2.71 -2.10
N GLU A 227 0.73 3.61 -1.28
CA GLU A 227 1.63 3.27 -0.17
C GLU A 227 0.91 2.52 0.94
N ALA A 228 -0.22 3.07 1.42
CA ALA A 228 -0.99 2.48 2.51
C ALA A 228 -1.58 1.10 2.13
N GLY A 229 -1.99 0.94 0.86
CA GLY A 229 -2.45 -0.33 0.33
C GLY A 229 -1.36 -1.40 0.34
N ARG A 230 -0.14 -1.04 -0.10
CA ARG A 230 1.02 -1.96 -0.10
C ARG A 230 1.37 -2.41 1.31
N GLU A 231 1.47 -1.47 2.25
CA GLU A 231 1.75 -1.75 3.66
C GLU A 231 0.73 -2.74 4.23
N THR A 232 -0.57 -2.42 4.10
CA THR A 232 -1.66 -3.29 4.59
C THR A 232 -1.63 -4.67 3.93
N GLN A 233 -1.28 -4.75 2.65
CA GLN A 233 -1.15 -6.04 1.95
C GLN A 233 -0.03 -6.89 2.54
N LEU A 234 1.15 -6.31 2.79
CA LEU A 234 2.29 -7.01 3.38
C LEU A 234 1.97 -7.48 4.81
N GLU A 235 1.34 -6.63 5.61
CA GLU A 235 0.84 -6.98 6.94
C GLU A 235 -0.10 -8.19 6.90
N THR A 236 -1.09 -8.15 6.00
CA THR A 236 -2.08 -9.22 5.84
C THR A 236 -1.44 -10.52 5.34
N ARG A 237 -0.49 -10.42 4.39
CA ARG A 237 0.27 -11.58 3.92
C ARG A 237 1.09 -12.21 5.04
N LEU A 238 1.72 -11.39 5.89
CA LEU A 238 2.49 -11.89 7.03
C LEU A 238 1.58 -12.59 8.04
N GLN A 239 0.42 -12.02 8.38
CA GLN A 239 -0.56 -12.67 9.27
C GLN A 239 -0.99 -14.04 8.74
N LEU A 240 -1.34 -14.10 7.45
CA LEU A 240 -1.78 -15.33 6.81
C LEU A 240 -0.67 -16.39 6.82
N MET A 241 0.53 -16.01 6.40
CA MET A 241 1.71 -16.88 6.43
C MET A 241 1.98 -17.42 7.84
N THR A 242 1.94 -16.53 8.83
CA THR A 242 2.17 -16.87 10.25
C THR A 242 1.16 -17.90 10.74
N SER A 243 -0.13 -17.66 10.48
CA SER A 243 -1.21 -18.59 10.85
C SER A 243 -0.99 -19.97 10.24
N ASN A 244 -0.65 -20.03 8.95
CA ASN A 244 -0.47 -21.29 8.22
C ASN A 244 0.79 -22.05 8.68
N ALA A 245 1.93 -21.36 8.76
CA ALA A 245 3.19 -21.95 9.16
C ALA A 245 3.11 -22.49 10.61
N LEU A 246 2.59 -21.69 11.55
CA LEU A 246 2.47 -22.13 12.94
C LEU A 246 1.47 -23.27 13.11
N ARG A 247 0.36 -23.26 12.37
CA ARG A 247 -0.59 -24.39 12.37
C ARG A 247 0.09 -25.67 11.87
N SER A 248 0.83 -25.59 10.77
CA SER A 248 1.56 -26.71 10.16
C SER A 248 2.68 -27.28 11.05
N ILE A 249 3.37 -26.42 11.80
CA ILE A 249 4.42 -26.80 12.75
C ILE A 249 3.78 -27.48 13.98
N ARG A 250 2.80 -26.82 14.60
CA ARG A 250 2.16 -27.29 15.85
C ARG A 250 1.37 -28.57 15.66
N SER A 251 0.73 -28.77 14.50
CA SER A 251 0.01 -30.01 14.21
C SER A 251 0.93 -31.25 14.17
N LYS A 252 2.24 -31.05 14.04
CA LYS A 252 3.27 -32.10 14.06
C LYS A 252 3.98 -32.22 15.41
N GLY A 253 3.53 -31.49 16.44
CA GLY A 253 4.14 -31.50 17.77
C GLY A 253 5.55 -30.90 17.83
N ARG A 254 5.87 -29.99 16.90
CA ARG A 254 7.20 -29.35 16.79
C ARG A 254 7.21 -27.95 17.39
N THR A 255 8.39 -27.48 17.75
CA THR A 255 8.60 -26.18 18.39
C THR A 255 8.92 -25.12 17.35
N PRO A 256 8.06 -24.09 17.15
CA PRO A 256 8.32 -23.04 16.17
C PRO A 256 9.45 -22.12 16.64
N VAL A 257 10.34 -21.78 15.70
CA VAL A 257 11.36 -20.74 15.85
C VAL A 257 11.19 -19.75 14.70
N ILE A 258 11.08 -18.47 15.06
CA ILE A 258 11.01 -17.40 14.08
C ILE A 258 12.29 -16.57 14.11
N CYS A 259 12.92 -16.39 12.96
CA CYS A 259 14.04 -15.45 12.80
C CYS A 259 13.58 -14.23 11.99
N ILE A 260 14.00 -13.03 12.38
CA ILE A 260 13.79 -11.78 11.63
C ILE A 260 15.16 -11.17 11.33
N ALA A 261 15.45 -10.89 10.06
CA ALA A 261 16.72 -10.30 9.64
C ALA A 261 16.51 -9.25 8.53
N ALA A 262 17.26 -8.16 8.59
CA ALA A 262 17.38 -7.22 7.47
C ALA A 262 18.47 -7.69 6.50
N HIS A 263 18.29 -7.46 5.19
CA HIS A 263 19.21 -7.87 4.14
C HIS A 263 19.66 -6.69 3.26
N GLU A 264 20.84 -6.83 2.63
CA GLU A 264 21.50 -5.80 1.81
C GLU A 264 20.65 -5.28 0.63
N ASN A 265 19.70 -6.08 0.14
CA ASN A 265 18.83 -5.75 -0.98
C ASN A 265 17.51 -5.05 -0.56
N ALA A 266 17.53 -4.35 0.58
CA ALA A 266 16.37 -3.64 1.12
C ALA A 266 15.18 -4.58 1.39
N GLU A 267 15.43 -5.68 2.08
CA GLU A 267 14.40 -6.63 2.50
C GLU A 267 14.49 -6.93 3.99
N ILE A 268 13.34 -7.10 4.64
CA ILE A 268 13.27 -7.83 5.91
C ILE A 268 12.79 -9.24 5.58
N ARG A 269 13.60 -10.24 5.92
CA ARG A 269 13.25 -11.64 5.75
C ARG A 269 12.89 -12.24 7.09
N MET A 270 11.81 -13.03 7.09
CA MET A 270 11.34 -13.74 8.26
C MET A 270 11.25 -15.22 7.92
N THR A 271 11.71 -16.09 8.83
CA THR A 271 11.60 -17.54 8.63
C THR A 271 10.75 -18.17 9.71
N PHE A 272 9.98 -19.18 9.31
CA PHE A 272 9.21 -20.04 10.19
C PHE A 272 9.86 -21.42 10.13
N SER A 273 10.67 -21.73 11.14
CA SER A 273 11.44 -22.98 11.22
C SER A 273 11.10 -23.75 12.49
N THR A 274 11.72 -24.91 12.69
CA THR A 274 11.51 -25.74 13.88
C THR A 274 12.82 -26.08 14.54
N LEU A 275 12.83 -26.34 15.86
CA LEU A 275 14.03 -26.81 16.55
C LEU A 275 14.41 -28.25 16.16
N GLU A 276 13.42 -29.04 15.77
CA GLU A 276 13.57 -30.49 15.59
C GLU A 276 13.98 -30.89 14.17
N ASP A 277 13.73 -30.05 13.16
CA ASP A 277 13.89 -30.38 11.75
C ASP A 277 14.53 -29.23 10.98
N LYS A 278 15.78 -29.44 10.58
CA LYS A 278 16.60 -28.46 9.84
C LYS A 278 16.20 -28.26 8.38
N GLU A 279 15.47 -29.22 7.80
CA GLU A 279 15.16 -29.20 6.36
C GLU A 279 13.82 -28.53 6.06
N ARG A 280 12.98 -28.35 7.09
CA ARG A 280 11.64 -27.76 6.94
C ARG A 280 11.55 -26.39 7.56
N TRP A 281 11.60 -25.38 6.70
CA TRP A 281 11.30 -24.00 7.05
C TRP A 281 10.56 -23.32 5.89
N GLU A 282 9.84 -22.25 6.22
CA GLU A 282 9.18 -21.41 5.24
C GLU A 282 9.66 -19.97 5.39
N GLY A 283 9.84 -19.26 4.28
CA GLY A 283 10.35 -17.88 4.24
C GLY A 283 9.27 -16.88 3.87
N PHE A 284 9.29 -15.74 4.52
CA PHE A 284 8.54 -14.54 4.16
C PHE A 284 9.51 -13.41 3.85
N VAL A 285 9.24 -12.69 2.76
CA VAL A 285 10.04 -11.53 2.33
C VAL A 285 9.16 -10.29 2.38
N TRP A 286 9.61 -9.32 3.17
CA TRP A 286 9.06 -7.98 3.23
C TRP A 286 9.98 -7.02 2.45
N PRO A 287 9.67 -6.69 1.19
CA PRO A 287 10.45 -5.71 0.44
C PRO A 287 10.23 -4.31 1.03
N LEU A 288 11.32 -3.62 1.33
CA LEU A 288 11.30 -2.27 1.87
C LEU A 288 11.14 -1.25 0.74
N SER A 289 10.21 -0.32 0.94
CA SER A 289 10.14 0.92 0.20
C SER A 289 10.83 2.05 0.97
N ALA A 290 11.09 3.18 0.31
CA ALA A 290 11.66 4.35 0.99
C ALA A 290 10.79 4.90 2.13
N TRP A 291 9.49 4.56 2.17
CA TRP A 291 8.53 4.98 3.20
C TRP A 291 8.43 4.02 4.38
N ASP A 292 9.03 2.83 4.25
CA ASP A 292 9.00 1.84 5.31
C ASP A 292 9.88 2.27 6.47
N HIS A 293 9.31 2.17 7.67
CA HIS A 293 10.05 2.36 8.92
C HIS A 293 10.33 0.97 9.49
N VAL A 294 11.59 0.56 9.46
CA VAL A 294 12.01 -0.78 9.90
C VAL A 294 11.58 -1.04 11.33
N GLU A 295 11.61 -0.02 12.20
CA GLU A 295 11.18 -0.11 13.59
C GLU A 295 9.70 -0.45 13.71
N LYS A 296 8.83 0.13 12.86
CA LYS A 296 7.40 -0.16 12.86
C LYS A 296 7.11 -1.56 12.35
N ILE A 297 7.78 -1.99 11.28
CA ILE A 297 7.64 -3.35 10.73
C ILE A 297 8.11 -4.38 11.77
N HIS A 298 9.24 -4.11 12.42
CA HIS A 298 9.74 -4.94 13.50
C HIS A 298 8.77 -5.02 14.67
N GLN A 299 8.24 -3.89 15.14
CA GLN A 299 7.25 -3.84 16.21
C GLN A 299 6.01 -4.66 15.84
N TYR A 300 5.43 -4.43 14.66
CA TYR A 300 4.28 -5.16 14.14
C TYR A 300 4.52 -6.68 14.11
N ALA A 301 5.65 -7.11 13.57
CA ALA A 301 6.00 -8.53 13.47
C ALA A 301 6.15 -9.18 14.86
N VAL A 302 6.87 -8.51 15.78
CA VAL A 302 7.06 -9.01 17.16
C VAL A 302 5.73 -9.13 17.89
N GLU A 303 4.86 -8.12 17.78
CA GLU A 303 3.52 -8.13 18.39
C GLU A 303 2.70 -9.30 17.84
N LEU A 304 2.62 -9.44 16.51
CA LEU A 304 1.95 -10.56 15.84
C LEU A 304 2.46 -11.93 16.33
N PHE A 305 3.76 -12.12 16.40
CA PHE A 305 4.34 -13.41 16.81
C PHE A 305 4.09 -13.72 18.29
N ARG A 306 4.10 -12.70 19.15
CA ARG A 306 3.73 -12.85 20.56
C ARG A 306 2.25 -13.19 20.72
N GLU A 307 1.37 -12.52 20.00
CA GLU A 307 -0.07 -12.86 19.97
C GLU A 307 -0.31 -14.31 19.52
N CYS A 308 0.51 -14.78 18.58
CA CYS A 308 0.48 -16.16 18.11
C CYS A 308 1.16 -17.16 19.08
N MET A 309 1.62 -16.74 20.26
CA MET A 309 2.28 -17.56 21.28
C MET A 309 3.59 -18.21 20.80
N VAL A 310 4.39 -17.49 20.03
CA VAL A 310 5.75 -17.91 19.66
C VAL A 310 6.72 -17.55 20.78
N THR A 311 7.46 -18.53 21.28
CA THR A 311 8.37 -18.36 22.43
C THR A 311 9.85 -18.20 22.04
N ASP A 312 10.27 -18.75 20.89
CA ASP A 312 11.63 -18.59 20.36
C ASP A 312 11.57 -17.64 19.16
N LEU A 313 11.81 -16.35 19.43
CA LEU A 313 11.89 -15.29 18.44
C LEU A 313 13.31 -14.72 18.44
N ARG A 314 13.98 -14.79 17.30
CA ARG A 314 15.38 -14.37 17.12
C ARG A 314 15.44 -13.16 16.20
N ILE A 315 15.86 -12.02 16.74
CA ILE A 315 16.05 -10.79 15.99
C ILE A 315 17.53 -10.68 15.65
N ILE A 316 17.86 -10.55 14.38
CA ILE A 316 19.23 -10.44 13.89
C ILE A 316 19.53 -8.97 13.64
N GLU A 317 20.43 -8.41 14.46
CA GLU A 317 20.75 -6.98 14.44
C GLU A 317 21.63 -6.57 13.25
N ASN A 318 22.51 -7.47 12.80
CA ASN A 318 23.39 -7.21 11.67
C ASN A 318 22.67 -7.43 10.34
N VAL A 319 22.92 -6.55 9.37
CA VAL A 319 22.44 -6.73 7.99
C VAL A 319 23.08 -7.99 7.40
N GLN A 320 22.24 -8.84 6.82
CA GLN A 320 22.60 -10.13 6.27
C GLN A 320 22.82 -10.04 4.75
N PRO A 321 23.66 -10.92 4.17
CA PRO A 321 23.86 -10.95 2.72
C PRO A 321 22.56 -11.30 2.01
N ASN A 322 22.40 -10.82 0.78
CA ASN A 322 21.24 -11.17 -0.04
C ASN A 322 21.24 -12.65 -0.46
N MET A 323 22.41 -13.18 -0.83
CA MET A 323 22.60 -14.53 -1.36
C MET A 323 23.54 -15.34 -0.49
N ASP A 324 23.34 -16.65 -0.46
CA ASP A 324 24.30 -17.60 0.12
C ASP A 324 25.50 -17.73 -0.83
N GLU A 325 26.71 -17.63 -0.27
CA GLU A 325 27.94 -17.66 -1.06
C GLU A 325 28.17 -19.02 -1.75
N SER A 326 27.66 -20.10 -1.17
CA SER A 326 27.94 -21.47 -1.60
C SER A 326 27.08 -21.92 -2.79
N ASP A 327 25.81 -21.54 -2.82
CA ASP A 327 24.83 -22.03 -3.80
C ASP A 327 24.14 -20.92 -4.61
N GLN A 328 24.39 -19.64 -4.29
CA GLN A 328 23.81 -18.47 -4.94
C GLN A 328 22.27 -18.40 -4.83
N LEU A 329 21.69 -19.05 -3.82
CA LEU A 329 20.27 -18.93 -3.49
C LEU A 329 20.03 -17.77 -2.51
N PRO A 330 18.81 -17.21 -2.43
CA PRO A 330 18.49 -16.20 -1.43
C PRO A 330 18.80 -16.71 -0.01
N PHE A 331 19.62 -15.95 0.72
CA PHE A 331 20.04 -16.31 2.08
C PHE A 331 18.92 -16.07 3.10
N PHE A 332 18.72 -17.02 4.01
CA PHE A 332 17.78 -16.92 5.11
C PHE A 332 18.37 -17.45 6.41
N VAL A 333 18.29 -16.65 7.47
CA VAL A 333 18.60 -17.12 8.82
C VAL A 333 17.46 -17.99 9.33
N THR A 334 17.76 -19.16 9.90
CA THR A 334 16.77 -20.10 10.45
C THR A 334 17.18 -20.55 11.85
N ALA A 335 16.43 -21.47 12.46
CA ALA A 335 16.86 -22.14 13.69
C ALA A 335 18.23 -22.83 13.58
N HIS A 336 18.61 -23.26 12.37
CA HIS A 336 19.79 -24.09 12.10
C HIS A 336 20.82 -23.45 11.16
N ILE A 337 20.42 -22.40 10.42
CA ILE A 337 21.31 -21.61 9.57
C ILE A 337 21.61 -20.32 10.34
N PRO A 338 22.85 -20.14 10.86
CA PRO A 338 23.19 -18.99 11.69
C PRO A 338 23.29 -17.71 10.88
N ALA A 339 23.13 -16.57 11.56
CA ALA A 339 23.43 -15.27 10.98
C ALA A 339 24.92 -15.13 10.66
N VAL A 340 25.23 -14.42 9.57
CA VAL A 340 26.57 -13.96 9.25
C VAL A 340 26.91 -12.81 10.20
N VAL A 341 27.98 -12.99 10.96
CA VAL A 341 28.53 -11.94 11.83
C VAL A 341 29.55 -11.17 11.00
N GLN A 342 29.21 -9.96 10.58
CA GLN A 342 30.21 -9.05 10.00
C GLN A 342 31.10 -8.54 11.15
N HIS A 343 32.42 -8.65 10.99
CA HIS A 343 33.43 -8.21 11.97
C HIS A 343 33.69 -6.70 11.90
#